data_AF-A0A8T6YEY0-F1
#
_entry.id   AF-A0A8T6YEY0-F1
#
_cell.length_a   1.000
_cell.length_b   1.000
_cell.length_c   1.000
_cell.angle_alpha   90.00
_cell.angle_beta   90.00
_cell.angle_gamma   90.00
#
_symmetry.space_group_name_H-M   'P 1'
#
loop_
_entity.id
_entity.type
_entity.pdbx_description
1 polymer ?
#
loop_
_entity_poly.entity_id
_entity_poly.type
_entity_poly.pdbx_seq_one_letter_code
_entity_poly.pdbx_strand_id
1 'polypeptide(L)'
;MISMDEIKPDKIKKTAQLISEVSHLNETDMFILLTLLADSKKTNAELAEIMSFKDGNSVAYHTRTMQKEGIIGRYTIVPNWKRIGLPTEFIILAEAQNEEQLLEIEKKHVIMADEYASKLGDIVVTQTISGCVILQDVYHCYGDKFMGIITGRATSDQDAMVYCKNYLVTRYPDIKVNLLLNKYKTINNFFIDKTTIKKLAEFFQIEKTADTTEVLEEMHTLPL
;
A
#
# COMPACT_ATOMS: atom_id res chain seq x y z
N MET A 1 24.17 12.97 1.97
CA MET A 1 24.02 11.62 2.52
C MET A 1 23.08 11.76 3.70
N ILE A 2 21.79 11.50 3.51
CA ILE A 2 20.82 11.58 4.61
C ILE A 2 21.03 10.32 5.44
N SER A 3 21.48 10.49 6.68
CA SER A 3 21.48 9.43 7.67
C SER A 3 20.03 8.98 7.83
N MET A 4 19.70 7.76 7.43
CA MET A 4 18.45 7.13 7.87
C MET A 4 18.59 6.99 9.39
N ASP A 5 17.93 7.88 10.13
CA ASP A 5 17.87 7.85 11.59
C ASP A 5 17.56 6.42 12.05
N GLU A 6 18.18 6.02 13.16
CA GLU A 6 17.93 4.74 13.81
C GLU A 6 16.43 4.50 13.92
N ILE A 7 15.93 3.55 13.13
CA ILE A 7 14.55 3.09 13.17
C ILE A 7 14.25 2.70 14.62
N LYS A 8 13.45 3.51 15.31
CA LYS A 8 13.17 3.33 16.74
C LYS A 8 12.21 2.15 16.90
N PRO A 9 12.62 1.04 17.53
CA PRO A 9 11.77 -0.15 17.67
C PRO A 9 10.41 0.16 18.30
N ASP A 10 10.34 1.12 19.22
CA ASP A 10 9.10 1.56 19.86
C ASP A 10 8.07 2.13 18.88
N LYS A 11 8.50 2.81 17.82
CA LYS A 11 7.60 3.36 16.79
C LYS A 11 7.03 2.25 15.92
N ILE A 12 7.88 1.34 15.46
CA ILE A 12 7.43 0.15 14.71
C ILE A 12 6.45 -0.67 15.57
N LYS A 13 6.72 -0.83 16.87
CA LYS A 13 5.82 -1.54 17.78
C LYS A 13 4.44 -0.91 17.85
N LYS A 14 4.34 0.42 17.96
CA LYS A 14 3.06 1.13 17.92
C LYS A 14 2.33 0.91 16.60
N THR A 15 3.01 1.04 15.46
CA THR A 15 2.42 0.76 14.15
C THR A 15 1.94 -0.69 14.05
N ALA A 16 2.74 -1.64 14.53
CA ALA A 16 2.40 -3.06 14.51
C ALA A 16 1.15 -3.34 15.34
N GLN A 17 1.05 -2.75 16.53
CA GLN A 17 -0.14 -2.83 17.38
C GLN A 17 -1.38 -2.33 16.64
N LEU A 18 -1.34 -1.10 16.11
CA LEU A 18 -2.46 -0.46 15.42
C LEU A 18 -2.97 -1.28 14.22
N ILE A 19 -2.06 -1.86 13.42
CA ILE A 19 -2.47 -2.68 12.28
C ILE A 19 -2.99 -4.04 12.77
N SER A 20 -2.33 -4.67 13.76
CA SER A 20 -2.71 -5.99 14.25
C SER A 20 -4.12 -6.07 14.83
N GLU A 21 -4.61 -4.98 15.42
CA GLU A 21 -5.99 -4.88 15.97
C GLU A 21 -7.08 -5.12 14.93
N VAL A 22 -6.80 -4.86 13.66
CA VAL A 22 -7.77 -4.89 12.55
C VAL A 22 -7.32 -5.81 11.41
N SER A 23 -6.27 -6.60 11.64
CA SER A 23 -5.67 -7.50 10.64
C SER A 23 -5.76 -8.96 11.08
N HIS A 24 -5.39 -9.88 10.19
CA HIS A 24 -5.27 -11.31 10.50
C HIS A 24 -3.92 -11.67 11.14
N LEU A 25 -3.00 -10.71 11.24
CA LEU A 25 -1.66 -10.89 11.77
C LEU A 25 -1.61 -10.40 13.21
N ASN A 26 -1.05 -11.19 14.12
CA ASN A 26 -0.84 -10.75 15.50
C ASN A 26 0.27 -9.67 15.58
N GLU A 27 0.33 -8.96 16.71
CA GLU A 27 1.30 -7.88 16.94
C GLU A 27 2.75 -8.33 16.72
N THR A 28 3.10 -9.54 17.15
CA THR A 28 4.47 -10.09 17.05
C THR A 28 4.88 -10.29 15.59
N ASP A 29 4.04 -10.97 14.81
CA ASP A 29 4.26 -11.22 13.39
C ASP A 29 4.27 -9.92 12.58
N MET A 30 3.37 -8.98 12.90
CA MET A 30 3.35 -7.65 12.28
C MET A 30 4.62 -6.87 12.60
N PHE A 31 5.10 -6.88 13.84
CA PHE A 31 6.34 -6.22 14.23
C PHE A 31 7.54 -6.77 13.44
N ILE A 32 7.65 -8.09 13.33
CA ILE A 32 8.71 -8.76 12.56
C ILE A 32 8.62 -8.30 11.09
N LEU A 33 7.42 -8.32 10.51
CA LEU A 33 7.20 -7.92 9.13
C LEU A 33 7.63 -6.48 8.87
N LEU A 34 7.16 -5.53 9.69
CA LEU A 34 7.47 -4.12 9.53
C LEU A 34 8.95 -3.83 9.75
N THR A 35 9.59 -4.52 10.68
CA THR A 35 11.03 -4.38 10.93
C THR A 35 11.86 -4.88 9.75
N LEU A 36 11.48 -6.00 9.15
CA LEU A 36 12.13 -6.55 7.94
C LEU A 36 11.86 -5.73 6.68
N LEU A 37 10.71 -5.05 6.61
CA LEU A 37 10.41 -4.09 5.53
C LEU A 37 11.29 -2.84 5.63
N ALA A 38 11.52 -2.34 6.85
CA ALA A 38 12.35 -1.18 7.10
C ALA A 38 13.85 -1.49 6.88
N ASP A 39 14.30 -2.68 7.29
CA ASP A 39 15.66 -3.16 7.04
C ASP A 39 15.69 -4.68 6.79
N SER A 40 15.69 -5.04 5.50
CA SER A 40 15.72 -6.44 5.05
C SER A 40 17.01 -7.19 5.40
N LYS A 41 18.06 -6.51 5.87
CA LYS A 41 19.34 -7.15 6.25
C LYS A 41 19.37 -7.60 7.70
N LYS A 42 18.41 -7.18 8.53
CA LYS A 42 18.33 -7.60 9.94
C LYS A 42 18.26 -9.12 10.05
N THR A 43 19.18 -9.65 10.85
CA THR A 43 19.25 -11.08 11.14
C THR A 43 18.20 -11.48 12.17
N ASN A 44 17.86 -12.77 12.22
CA ASN A 44 16.96 -13.31 13.23
C ASN A 44 17.50 -13.12 14.66
N ALA A 45 18.82 -13.06 14.85
CA ALA A 45 19.43 -12.81 16.15
C ALA A 45 19.20 -11.37 16.61
N GLU A 46 19.42 -10.39 15.73
CA GLU A 46 19.16 -8.97 16.02
C GLU A 46 17.67 -8.72 16.29
N LEU A 47 16.78 -9.34 15.51
CA LEU A 47 15.33 -9.27 15.74
C LEU A 47 14.94 -9.89 17.09
N ALA A 48 15.54 -11.02 17.46
CA ALA A 48 15.26 -11.67 18.75
C ALA A 48 15.69 -10.79 19.92
N GLU A 49 16.84 -10.11 19.82
CA GLU A 49 17.31 -9.16 20.84
C GLU A 49 16.34 -7.99 20.99
N ILE A 50 15.92 -7.36 19.88
CA ILE A 50 14.93 -6.27 19.88
C ILE A 50 13.61 -6.70 20.53
N MET A 51 13.17 -7.94 20.26
CA MET A 51 11.91 -8.48 20.76
C MET A 51 12.02 -9.14 22.13
N SER A 52 13.22 -9.15 22.74
CA SER A 52 13.51 -9.85 24.01
C SER A 52 13.17 -11.36 23.97
N PHE A 53 13.34 -11.99 22.81
CA PHE A 53 13.28 -13.44 22.67
C PHE A 53 14.60 -14.09 23.10
N LYS A 54 14.50 -15.36 23.54
CA LYS A 54 15.66 -16.12 24.03
C LYS A 54 16.71 -16.33 22.93
N ASP A 55 16.28 -16.59 21.70
CA ASP A 55 17.17 -16.79 20.55
C ASP A 55 16.44 -16.53 19.22
N GLY A 56 17.21 -16.51 18.13
CA GLY A 56 16.71 -16.27 16.77
C GLY A 56 15.79 -17.37 16.22
N ASN A 57 15.65 -18.53 16.86
CA ASN A 57 14.76 -19.59 16.35
C ASN A 57 13.30 -19.18 16.49
N SER A 58 12.94 -18.40 17.51
CA SER A 58 11.59 -17.85 17.68
C SER A 58 11.22 -16.96 16.50
N VAL A 59 12.08 -16.01 16.12
CA VAL A 59 11.87 -15.15 14.94
C VAL A 59 11.78 -16.00 13.67
N ALA A 60 12.69 -16.96 13.50
CA ALA A 60 12.70 -17.84 12.34
C ALA A 60 11.40 -18.66 12.21
N TYR A 61 10.80 -19.08 13.33
CA TYR A 61 9.52 -19.77 13.34
C TYR A 61 8.38 -18.87 12.80
N HIS A 62 8.31 -17.63 13.27
CA HIS A 62 7.32 -16.64 12.83
C HIS A 62 7.48 -16.33 11.33
N THR A 63 8.69 -16.03 10.86
CA THR A 63 8.97 -15.77 9.44
C THR A 63 8.60 -16.96 8.55
N ARG A 64 8.94 -18.20 8.97
CA ARG A 64 8.56 -19.42 8.22
C ARG A 64 7.04 -19.63 8.18
N THR A 65 6.35 -19.31 9.26
CA THR A 65 4.89 -19.41 9.33
C THR A 65 4.23 -18.42 8.36
N MET A 66 4.64 -17.15 8.39
CA MET A 66 4.18 -16.14 7.43
C MET A 66 4.48 -16.52 5.97
N GLN A 67 5.63 -17.14 5.69
CA GLN A 67 5.95 -17.67 4.36
C GLN A 67 5.01 -18.80 3.94
N LYS A 68 4.73 -19.74 4.85
CA LYS A 68 3.83 -20.88 4.60
C LYS A 68 2.40 -20.42 4.31
N GLU A 69 1.95 -19.38 4.98
CA GLU A 69 0.62 -18.78 4.82
C GLU A 69 0.52 -17.83 3.61
N GLY A 70 1.65 -17.56 2.96
CA GLY A 70 1.75 -16.68 1.79
C GLY A 70 1.64 -15.19 2.13
N ILE A 71 1.85 -14.81 3.38
CA ILE A 71 1.89 -13.41 3.85
C ILE A 71 3.15 -12.72 3.32
N ILE A 72 4.28 -13.42 3.26
CA ILE A 72 5.51 -12.93 2.63
C ILE A 72 6.05 -13.95 1.62
N GLY A 73 6.80 -13.47 0.64
CA GLY A 73 7.53 -14.33 -0.30
C GLY A 73 8.63 -15.15 0.40
N ARG A 74 8.96 -16.31 -0.18
CA ARG A 74 10.05 -17.18 0.35
C ARG A 74 11.43 -16.52 0.29
N TYR A 75 11.67 -15.73 -0.75
CA TYR A 75 12.99 -15.16 -1.05
C TYR A 75 13.07 -13.64 -0.86
N THR A 76 11.93 -12.99 -0.72
CA THR A 76 11.81 -11.53 -0.63
C THR A 76 10.72 -11.16 0.37
N ILE A 77 10.98 -10.14 1.18
CA ILE A 77 10.00 -9.57 2.13
C ILE A 77 9.06 -8.64 1.35
N VAL A 78 8.26 -9.23 0.45
CA VAL A 78 7.17 -8.53 -0.22
C VAL A 78 5.87 -9.00 0.43
N PRO A 79 5.21 -8.16 1.25
CA PRO A 79 4.00 -8.50 1.94
C PRO A 79 2.81 -8.65 0.98
N ASN A 80 2.01 -9.67 1.21
CA ASN A 80 0.68 -9.80 0.67
C ASN A 80 -0.30 -9.08 1.60
N TRP A 81 -0.42 -7.76 1.43
CA TRP A 81 -1.33 -6.92 2.23
C TRP A 81 -2.77 -7.43 2.26
N LYS A 82 -3.23 -8.05 1.17
CA LYS A 82 -4.55 -8.69 1.12
C LYS A 82 -4.69 -9.85 2.09
N ARG A 83 -3.66 -10.69 2.24
CA ARG A 83 -3.66 -11.80 3.21
C ARG A 83 -3.50 -11.31 4.65
N ILE A 84 -2.77 -10.21 4.84
CA ILE A 84 -2.58 -9.56 6.13
C ILE A 84 -3.91 -9.03 6.69
N GLY A 85 -4.86 -8.64 5.84
CA GLY A 85 -6.15 -8.07 6.28
C GLY A 85 -6.45 -6.69 5.71
N LEU A 86 -5.63 -6.21 4.76
CA LEU A 86 -5.88 -4.98 4.01
C LEU A 86 -6.15 -5.32 2.53
N PRO A 87 -7.32 -5.90 2.21
CA PRO A 87 -7.63 -6.40 0.88
C PRO A 87 -7.87 -5.32 -0.16
N THR A 88 -8.31 -4.12 0.26
CA THR A 88 -8.72 -3.05 -0.64
C THR A 88 -7.48 -2.27 -1.08
N GLU A 89 -7.18 -2.31 -2.37
CA GLU A 89 -6.19 -1.43 -3.00
C GLU A 89 -6.91 -0.22 -3.59
N PHE A 90 -6.42 0.98 -3.33
CA PHE A 90 -7.05 2.18 -3.84
C PHE A 90 -6.04 3.16 -4.45
N ILE A 91 -6.58 4.01 -5.32
CA ILE A 91 -5.92 5.19 -5.87
C ILE A 91 -6.87 6.37 -5.64
N ILE A 92 -6.40 7.45 -5.05
CA ILE A 92 -7.13 8.70 -4.91
C ILE A 92 -6.48 9.74 -5.80
N LEU A 93 -7.28 10.37 -6.64
CA LEU A 93 -6.89 11.53 -7.44
C LEU A 93 -7.42 12.77 -6.74
N ALA A 94 -6.51 13.59 -6.20
CA ALA A 94 -6.80 14.85 -5.53
C ALA A 94 -6.42 16.00 -6.48
N GLU A 95 -7.42 16.55 -7.16
CA GLU A 95 -7.27 17.66 -8.09
C GLU A 95 -7.36 19.00 -7.35
N ALA A 96 -6.32 19.81 -7.53
CA ALA A 96 -6.27 21.20 -7.09
C ALA A 96 -6.81 22.12 -8.20
N GLN A 97 -7.36 23.27 -7.81
CA GLN A 97 -7.91 24.26 -8.73
C GLN A 97 -6.83 25.01 -9.50
N ASN A 98 -5.67 25.19 -8.87
CA ASN A 98 -4.53 25.92 -9.44
C ASN A 98 -3.21 25.44 -8.83
N GLU A 99 -2.11 25.92 -9.39
CA GLU A 99 -0.75 25.58 -8.99
C GLU A 99 -0.45 25.97 -7.53
N GLU A 100 -0.91 27.15 -7.09
CA GLU A 100 -0.68 27.66 -5.74
C GLU A 100 -1.32 26.73 -4.69
N GLN A 101 -2.55 26.28 -4.93
CA GLN A 101 -3.24 25.35 -4.06
C GLN A 101 -2.52 23.99 -4.02
N LEU A 102 -2.03 23.49 -5.16
CA LEU A 102 -1.24 22.24 -5.19
C LEU A 102 0.04 22.39 -4.36
N LEU A 103 0.75 23.51 -4.51
CA LEU A 103 1.97 23.79 -3.76
C LEU A 103 1.70 23.89 -2.26
N GLU A 104 0.56 24.46 -1.85
CA GLU A 104 0.15 24.46 -0.45
C GLU A 104 -0.15 23.05 0.08
N ILE A 105 -0.84 22.22 -0.72
CA ILE A 105 -1.15 20.83 -0.37
C ILE A 105 0.16 20.05 -0.20
N GLU A 106 1.10 20.19 -1.13
CA GLU A 106 2.41 19.55 -1.08
C GLU A 106 3.18 19.97 0.18
N LYS A 107 3.29 21.28 0.45
CA LYS A 107 3.94 21.81 1.67
C LYS A 107 3.31 21.22 2.94
N LYS A 108 1.98 21.23 3.03
CA LYS A 108 1.24 20.66 4.18
C LYS A 108 1.48 19.17 4.31
N HIS A 109 1.54 18.43 3.19
CA HIS A 109 1.79 17.00 3.19
C HIS A 109 3.21 16.68 3.68
N VAL A 110 4.23 17.41 3.20
CA VAL A 110 5.62 17.24 3.64
C VAL A 110 5.77 17.49 5.14
N ILE A 111 5.22 18.61 5.65
CA ILE A 111 5.27 18.94 7.08
C ILE A 111 4.57 17.85 7.90
N MET A 112 3.39 17.39 7.44
CA MET A 112 2.63 16.36 8.13
C MET A 112 3.35 15.01 8.13
N ALA A 113 3.98 14.63 7.03
CA ALA A 113 4.74 13.38 6.93
C ALA A 113 5.94 13.40 7.89
N ASP A 114 6.66 14.52 7.96
CA ASP A 114 7.78 14.71 8.91
C ASP A 114 7.31 14.68 10.38
N GLU A 115 6.20 15.36 10.68
CA GLU A 115 5.58 15.31 12.00
C GLU A 115 5.08 13.90 12.37
N TYR A 116 4.52 13.17 11.41
CA TYR A 116 4.06 11.80 11.62
C TYR A 116 5.25 10.87 11.86
N ALA A 117 6.30 10.97 11.04
CA ALA A 117 7.53 10.19 11.19
C ALA A 117 8.19 10.44 12.55
N SER A 118 8.27 11.71 12.98
CA SER A 118 8.88 12.06 14.27
C SER A 118 8.08 11.55 15.48
N LYS A 119 6.74 11.51 15.42
CA LYS A 119 5.87 11.15 16.56
C LYS A 119 5.41 9.69 16.58
N LEU A 120 5.03 9.15 15.42
CA LEU A 120 4.28 7.89 15.30
C LEU A 120 5.08 6.77 14.62
N GLY A 121 5.81 7.08 13.54
CA GLY A 121 6.63 6.10 12.82
C GLY A 121 6.63 6.33 11.31
N ASP A 122 7.38 5.51 10.59
CA ASP A 122 7.65 5.70 9.15
C ASP A 122 6.56 5.15 8.23
N ILE A 123 5.50 4.56 8.81
CA ILE A 123 4.36 3.99 8.08
C ILE A 123 3.12 4.77 8.47
N VAL A 124 2.54 5.48 7.51
CA VAL A 124 1.34 6.30 7.74
C VAL A 124 0.11 5.41 7.82
N VAL A 125 -0.39 5.22 9.04
CA VAL A 125 -1.63 4.52 9.35
C VAL A 125 -2.69 5.53 9.81
N THR A 126 -3.83 5.54 9.13
CA THR A 126 -5.01 6.32 9.52
C THR A 126 -6.10 5.36 9.98
N GLN A 127 -6.43 5.38 11.28
CA GLN A 127 -7.54 4.60 11.81
C GLN A 127 -8.88 5.15 11.33
N THR A 128 -9.80 4.24 11.04
CA THR A 128 -11.21 4.53 10.78
C THR A 128 -12.06 3.90 11.88
N ILE A 129 -13.38 4.09 11.83
CA ILE A 129 -14.31 3.50 12.81
C ILE A 129 -14.26 1.96 12.76
N SER A 130 -14.06 1.39 11.57
CA SER A 130 -14.13 -0.06 11.32
C SER A 130 -12.78 -0.73 11.07
N GLY A 131 -11.69 0.02 10.93
CA GLY A 131 -10.42 -0.53 10.49
C GLY A 131 -9.34 0.53 10.33
N CYS A 132 -8.56 0.43 9.25
CA CYS A 132 -7.51 1.40 8.95
C CYS A 132 -7.18 1.53 7.46
N VAL A 133 -6.48 2.61 7.14
CA VAL A 133 -5.87 2.92 5.85
C VAL A 133 -4.37 3.06 6.03
N ILE A 134 -3.60 2.42 5.16
CA ILE A 134 -2.14 2.53 5.05
C ILE A 134 -1.82 3.18 3.72
N LEU A 135 -1.02 4.25 3.76
CA LEU A 135 -0.53 4.90 2.54
C LEU A 135 0.68 4.15 2.00
N GLN A 136 0.70 3.94 0.69
CA GLN A 136 1.81 3.31 0.00
C GLN A 136 2.68 4.38 -0.68
N ASP A 137 2.08 5.20 -1.55
CA ASP A 137 2.77 6.25 -2.27
C ASP A 137 1.93 7.51 -2.36
N VAL A 138 2.58 8.68 -2.33
CA VAL A 138 1.97 9.97 -2.62
C VAL A 138 2.81 10.68 -3.69
N TYR A 139 2.18 10.96 -4.82
CA TYR A 139 2.78 11.65 -5.96
C TYR A 139 2.14 13.01 -6.14
N HIS A 140 2.93 13.99 -6.57
CA HIS A 140 2.44 15.29 -7.04
C HIS A 140 2.77 15.40 -8.52
N CYS A 141 1.73 15.56 -9.33
CA CYS A 141 1.81 15.58 -10.79
C CYS A 141 1.54 16.99 -11.30
N TYR A 142 2.41 17.44 -12.19
CA TYR A 142 2.31 18.71 -12.91
C TYR A 142 2.10 18.39 -14.40
N GLY A 143 1.04 18.92 -14.98
CA GLY A 143 0.63 18.67 -16.37
C GLY A 143 -0.66 19.43 -16.67
N ASP A 144 -1.55 18.85 -17.49
CA ASP A 144 -2.86 19.46 -17.81
C ASP A 144 -3.73 19.74 -16.57
N LYS A 145 -3.47 19.03 -15.48
CA LYS A 145 -4.12 19.20 -14.19
C LYS A 145 -3.10 19.19 -13.06
N PHE A 146 -3.33 20.05 -12.08
CA PHE A 146 -2.59 20.04 -10.81
C PHE A 146 -3.16 18.95 -9.91
N MET A 147 -2.45 17.83 -9.77
CA MET A 147 -3.02 16.62 -9.16
C MET A 147 -2.07 15.94 -8.19
N GLY A 148 -2.57 15.63 -6.99
CA GLY A 148 -1.98 14.64 -6.10
C GLY A 148 -2.54 13.25 -6.38
N ILE A 149 -1.69 12.24 -6.44
CA ILE A 149 -2.09 10.84 -6.56
C ILE A 149 -1.66 10.11 -5.29
N ILE A 150 -2.63 9.55 -4.56
CA ILE A 150 -2.39 8.80 -3.32
C ILE A 150 -2.76 7.35 -3.56
N THR A 151 -1.81 6.44 -3.40
CA THR A 151 -2.04 5.00 -3.46
C THR A 151 -1.97 4.40 -2.06
N GLY A 152 -2.73 3.34 -1.81
CA GLY A 152 -2.71 2.71 -0.50
C GLY A 152 -3.51 1.43 -0.39
N ARG A 153 -3.55 0.93 0.84
CA ARG A 153 -4.27 -0.28 1.25
C ARG A 153 -5.26 0.07 2.36
N ALA A 154 -6.42 -0.56 2.34
CA ALA A 154 -7.43 -0.41 3.37
C ALA A 154 -7.98 -1.75 3.81
N THR A 155 -8.46 -1.81 5.05
CA THR A 155 -9.21 -2.96 5.60
C THR A 155 -10.50 -3.24 4.84
N SER A 156 -11.13 -2.20 4.26
CA SER A 156 -12.31 -2.34 3.41
C SER A 156 -12.48 -1.19 2.42
N ASP A 157 -13.40 -1.38 1.45
CA ASP A 157 -13.84 -0.33 0.51
C ASP A 157 -14.45 0.88 1.25
N GLN A 158 -15.13 0.64 2.38
CA GLN A 158 -15.71 1.68 3.22
C GLN A 158 -14.63 2.52 3.90
N ASP A 159 -13.56 1.88 4.40
CA ASP A 159 -12.45 2.59 5.06
C ASP A 159 -11.70 3.49 4.07
N ALA A 160 -11.46 2.99 2.85
CA ALA A 160 -10.90 3.80 1.76
C ALA A 160 -11.81 4.99 1.41
N MET A 161 -13.13 4.79 1.36
CA MET A 161 -14.09 5.86 1.09
C MET A 161 -14.13 6.92 2.20
N VAL A 162 -14.12 6.50 3.47
CA VAL A 162 -14.09 7.42 4.62
C VAL A 162 -12.80 8.24 4.60
N TYR A 163 -11.66 7.62 4.35
CA TYR A 163 -10.40 8.34 4.19
C TYR A 163 -10.47 9.36 3.05
N CYS A 164 -10.96 8.95 1.87
CA CYS A 164 -11.04 9.83 0.72
C CYS A 164 -12.01 11.01 0.92
N LYS A 165 -13.23 10.75 1.40
CA LYS A 165 -14.31 11.74 1.42
C LYS A 165 -14.37 12.57 2.69
N ASN A 166 -13.91 12.01 3.81
CA ASN A 166 -13.99 12.71 5.09
C ASN A 166 -12.61 13.25 5.47
N TYR A 167 -11.57 12.40 5.48
CA TYR A 167 -10.27 12.81 5.97
C TYR A 167 -9.60 13.82 5.02
N LEU A 168 -9.46 13.48 3.73
CA LEU A 168 -8.75 14.36 2.78
C LEU A 168 -9.48 15.68 2.54
N VAL A 169 -10.80 15.65 2.34
CA VAL A 169 -11.59 16.86 2.08
C VAL A 169 -11.63 17.79 3.30
N THR A 170 -11.68 17.24 4.52
CA THR A 170 -11.58 18.06 5.74
C THR A 170 -10.20 18.68 5.88
N ARG A 171 -9.16 17.93 5.48
CA ARG A 171 -7.76 18.37 5.63
C ARG A 171 -7.35 19.41 4.59
N TYR A 172 -7.86 19.26 3.37
CA TYR A 172 -7.58 20.13 2.24
C TYR A 172 -8.92 20.62 1.69
N PRO A 173 -9.42 21.77 2.17
CA PRO A 173 -10.64 22.36 1.66
C PRO A 173 -10.56 22.61 0.14
N ASP A 174 -11.69 22.47 -0.53
CA ASP A 174 -11.89 22.82 -1.94
C ASP A 174 -11.10 21.98 -2.97
N ILE A 175 -10.50 20.86 -2.56
CA ILE A 175 -9.95 19.87 -3.51
C ILE A 175 -11.07 19.01 -4.09
N LYS A 176 -10.92 18.60 -5.34
CA LYS A 176 -11.79 17.59 -5.95
C LYS A 176 -11.13 16.22 -5.83
N VAL A 177 -11.78 15.31 -5.12
CA VAL A 177 -11.27 13.93 -4.93
C VAL A 177 -12.05 12.92 -5.76
N ASN A 178 -11.33 11.97 -6.37
CA ASN A 178 -11.91 10.78 -7.00
C ASN A 178 -11.24 9.55 -6.41
N LEU A 179 -12.04 8.58 -5.98
CA LEU A 179 -11.58 7.30 -5.46
C LEU A 179 -11.73 6.22 -6.52
N LEU A 180 -10.63 5.55 -6.83
CA LEU A 180 -10.56 4.38 -7.70
C LEU A 180 -10.21 3.17 -6.85
N LEU A 181 -11.09 2.18 -6.82
CA LEU A 181 -10.84 0.91 -6.13
C LEU A 181 -10.28 -0.10 -7.13
N ASN A 182 -9.07 -0.57 -6.87
CA ASN A 182 -8.39 -1.53 -7.73
C ASN A 182 -8.76 -2.95 -7.32
N LYS A 183 -9.73 -3.55 -8.02
CA LYS A 183 -10.21 -4.92 -7.75
C LYS A 183 -9.37 -6.00 -8.44
N TYR A 184 -8.90 -5.73 -9.67
CA TYR A 184 -8.20 -6.69 -10.51
C TYR A 184 -7.15 -6.00 -11.37
N LYS A 185 -6.00 -6.66 -11.58
CA LYS A 185 -4.96 -6.25 -12.53
C LYS A 185 -4.87 -7.29 -13.64
N THR A 186 -5.18 -6.90 -14.87
CA THR A 186 -5.03 -7.78 -16.06
C THR A 186 -3.62 -7.77 -16.60
N ILE A 187 -2.88 -6.68 -16.37
CA ILE A 187 -1.45 -6.54 -16.62
C ILE A 187 -0.81 -6.10 -15.30
N ASN A 188 0.25 -6.79 -14.89
CA ASN A 188 0.98 -6.51 -13.67
C ASN A 188 2.48 -6.64 -13.93
N ASN A 189 3.25 -5.60 -13.56
CA ASN A 189 4.70 -5.53 -13.82
C ASN A 189 5.06 -5.89 -15.27
N PHE A 190 4.39 -5.29 -16.26
CA PHE A 190 4.56 -5.55 -17.70
C PHE A 190 4.09 -6.92 -18.20
N PHE A 191 3.62 -7.81 -17.33
CA PHE A 191 3.16 -9.14 -17.71
C PHE A 191 1.64 -9.26 -17.69
N ILE A 192 1.09 -9.92 -18.70
CA ILE A 192 -0.33 -10.27 -18.76
C ILE A 192 -0.65 -11.35 -17.73
N ASP A 193 -1.60 -11.08 -16.84
CA ASP A 193 -2.13 -12.07 -15.91
C ASP A 193 -3.20 -12.92 -16.60
N LYS A 194 -2.75 -14.00 -17.24
CA LYS A 194 -3.61 -14.97 -17.93
C LYS A 194 -4.67 -15.58 -17.00
N THR A 195 -4.39 -15.72 -15.71
CA THR A 195 -5.32 -16.29 -14.74
C THR A 195 -6.47 -15.33 -14.48
N THR A 196 -6.15 -14.05 -14.28
CA THR A 196 -7.15 -13.00 -14.09
C THR A 196 -7.95 -12.77 -15.38
N ILE A 197 -7.29 -12.70 -16.54
CA ILE A 197 -8.00 -12.59 -17.84
C ILE A 197 -8.98 -13.74 -18.03
N LYS A 198 -8.57 -14.99 -17.78
CA LYS A 198 -9.47 -16.14 -17.92
C LYS A 198 -10.71 -16.01 -17.05
N LYS A 199 -10.54 -15.67 -15.76
CA LYS A 199 -11.64 -15.48 -14.82
C LYS A 199 -12.59 -14.36 -15.25
N LEU A 200 -12.04 -13.25 -15.73
CA LEU A 200 -12.83 -12.12 -16.21
C LEU A 200 -13.55 -12.46 -17.51
N ALA A 201 -12.90 -13.14 -18.45
CA ALA A 201 -13.52 -13.59 -19.70
C ALA A 201 -14.70 -14.54 -19.44
N GLU A 202 -14.55 -15.47 -18.48
CA GLU A 202 -15.64 -16.34 -18.03
C GLU A 202 -16.77 -15.53 -17.38
N PHE A 203 -16.43 -14.59 -16.48
CA PHE A 203 -17.41 -13.73 -15.80
C PHE A 203 -18.21 -12.85 -16.78
N PHE A 204 -17.53 -12.29 -17.79
CA PHE A 204 -18.15 -11.44 -18.81
C PHE A 204 -18.74 -12.23 -19.98
N GLN A 205 -18.63 -13.56 -19.99
CA GLN A 205 -19.11 -14.44 -21.07
C GLN A 205 -18.55 -14.06 -22.45
N ILE A 206 -17.26 -13.66 -22.49
CA ILE A 206 -16.60 -13.31 -23.76
C ILE A 206 -16.38 -14.58 -24.56
N GLU A 207 -17.11 -14.74 -25.66
CA GLU A 207 -16.87 -15.81 -26.63
C GLU A 207 -15.47 -15.65 -27.23
N LYS A 208 -14.73 -16.75 -27.38
CA LYS A 208 -13.48 -16.73 -28.13
C LYS A 208 -13.81 -16.54 -29.61
N THR A 209 -13.94 -15.30 -30.06
CA THR A 209 -14.04 -15.01 -31.49
C THR A 209 -12.73 -15.39 -32.17
N ALA A 210 -12.87 -16.16 -33.23
CA ALA A 210 -11.80 -16.63 -34.09
C ALA A 210 -11.51 -15.58 -35.17
N ASP A 211 -10.91 -14.45 -34.79
CA ASP A 211 -9.82 -13.82 -35.55
C ASP A 211 -9.21 -12.71 -34.68
N THR A 212 -8.05 -12.97 -34.09
CA THR A 212 -7.33 -11.98 -33.25
C THR A 212 -6.33 -11.17 -34.06
N THR A 213 -6.23 -11.46 -35.36
CA THR A 213 -5.24 -10.86 -36.27
C THR A 213 -5.61 -9.41 -36.60
N GLU A 214 -6.89 -9.12 -36.88
CA GLU A 214 -7.38 -7.76 -37.16
C GLU A 214 -7.19 -6.80 -35.97
N VAL A 215 -7.49 -7.24 -34.73
CA VAL A 215 -7.35 -6.39 -33.53
C VAL A 215 -5.88 -6.06 -33.25
N LEU A 216 -4.96 -7.00 -33.52
CA LEU A 216 -3.52 -6.75 -33.36
C LEU A 216 -3.00 -5.79 -34.43
N GLU A 217 -3.46 -5.91 -35.67
CA GLU A 217 -3.11 -4.98 -36.75
C GLU A 217 -3.60 -3.55 -36.47
N GLU A 218 -4.80 -3.39 -35.92
CA GLU A 218 -5.31 -2.07 -35.49
C GLU A 218 -4.44 -1.43 -34.39
N MET A 219 -3.97 -2.22 -33.40
CA MET A 219 -3.08 -1.69 -32.35
C MET A 219 -1.72 -1.22 -32.89
N HIS A 220 -1.21 -1.87 -33.94
CA HIS A 220 0.08 -1.52 -34.56
C HIS A 220 0.01 -0.31 -35.51
N THR A 221 -1.19 0.13 -35.86
CA THR A 221 -1.41 1.25 -36.81
C THR A 221 -1.84 2.55 -36.13
N LEU A 222 -1.98 2.57 -34.80
CA LEU A 222 -2.25 3.79 -34.04
C LEU A 222 -1.06 4.76 -34.17
N PRO A 223 -1.29 6.02 -34.58
CA PRO A 223 -0.23 7.03 -34.62
C PRO A 223 0.30 7.29 -33.22
N LEU A 224 1.62 7.25 -33.09
CA LEU A 224 2.36 7.59 -31.85
C LEU A 224 2.23 9.08 -31.52
#